data_AF-A0A661V4M1-F1
#
_entry.id   AF-A0A661V4M1-F1
#
_cell.length_a   1.000
_cell.length_b   1.000
_cell.length_c   1.000
_cell.angle_alpha   90.00
_cell.angle_beta   90.00
_cell.angle_gamma   90.00
#
_symmetry.space_group_name_H-M   'P 1'
#
loop_
_entity.id
_entity.type
_entity.pdbx_description
1 polymer ?
#
loop_
_entity_poly.entity_id
_entity_poly.type
_entity_poly.pdbx_seq_one_letter_code
_entity_poly.pdbx_strand_id
1 'polypeptide(L)'
;MLDSAAPIRRAFLGGNEDNYWTANGERYAAIRIPDATGKQTKRGVISPDDVVNGDGDVDSAEALVEREQSALSHLRAYDGGEVGLEETLAAVLAYDRLFGEDRDHEAWYRRVLQDRPWQQCGCPICEALGIEVIIFRGNNRNRRRGFHNVKVFYDQFRRTIQEAADEPLPQQRPMDPE
;
A
#
# COMPACT_ATOMS: atom_id res chain seq x y z
N MET A 1 3.40 -23.72 4.31
CA MET A 1 4.30 -23.63 3.14
C MET A 1 4.77 -22.19 3.04
N LEU A 2 6.08 -21.93 3.04
CA LEU A 2 6.66 -20.59 2.89
C LEU A 2 6.62 -20.20 1.41
N ASP A 3 6.02 -19.06 1.07
CA ASP A 3 6.01 -18.51 -0.28
C ASP A 3 6.93 -17.29 -0.36
N SER A 4 8.14 -17.50 -0.87
CA SER A 4 9.15 -16.46 -1.03
C SER A 4 8.80 -15.40 -2.08
N ALA A 5 7.81 -15.66 -2.95
CA ALA A 5 7.35 -14.70 -3.95
C ALA A 5 6.20 -13.80 -3.44
N ALA A 6 5.59 -14.14 -2.30
CA ALA A 6 4.50 -13.38 -1.71
C ALA A 6 4.79 -11.87 -1.53
N PRO A 7 5.98 -11.44 -1.04
CA PRO A 7 6.24 -10.02 -0.79
C PRO A 7 6.11 -9.15 -2.06
N ILE A 8 6.59 -9.66 -3.20
CA ILE A 8 6.46 -9.00 -4.50
C ILE A 8 5.01 -9.09 -4.96
N ARG A 9 4.42 -10.29 -5.01
CA ARG A 9 3.05 -10.47 -5.53
C ARG A 9 2.04 -9.57 -4.80
N ARG A 10 2.16 -9.41 -3.48
CA ARG A 10 1.29 -8.55 -2.65
C ARG A 10 1.46 -7.06 -2.93
N ALA A 11 2.67 -6.58 -3.24
CA ALA A 11 2.86 -5.19 -3.64
C ALA A 11 2.15 -4.83 -4.96
N PHE A 12 1.99 -5.80 -5.87
CA PHE A 12 1.37 -5.61 -7.20
C PHE A 12 -0.11 -6.02 -7.28
N LEU A 13 -0.49 -7.08 -6.56
CA LEU A 13 -1.78 -7.76 -6.67
C LEU A 13 -2.51 -7.87 -5.33
N GLY A 14 -1.91 -7.37 -4.24
CA GLY A 14 -2.55 -7.36 -2.94
C GLY A 14 -3.87 -6.59 -3.01
N GLY A 15 -4.88 -7.15 -2.33
CA GLY A 15 -6.11 -6.43 -2.03
C GLY A 15 -5.85 -5.24 -1.11
N ASN A 16 -6.91 -4.66 -0.57
CA ASN A 16 -6.86 -3.36 0.09
C ASN A 16 -6.11 -3.34 1.43
N GLU A 17 -5.57 -4.46 1.93
CA GLU A 17 -4.97 -4.56 3.27
C GLU A 17 -3.51 -5.04 3.27
N ASP A 18 -3.00 -5.51 2.13
CA ASP A 18 -1.76 -6.30 2.07
C ASP A 18 -0.84 -5.82 0.94
N ASN A 19 -0.51 -4.52 0.92
CA ASN A 19 0.36 -3.95 -0.11
C ASN A 19 1.72 -3.49 0.43
N TYR A 20 1.77 -3.01 1.68
CA TYR A 20 2.98 -2.53 2.34
C TYR A 20 3.21 -3.28 3.65
N TRP A 21 4.39 -3.88 3.81
CA TRP A 21 4.74 -4.69 4.98
C TRP A 21 5.67 -3.91 5.92
N THR A 22 5.54 -4.14 7.22
CA THR A 22 6.42 -3.54 8.24
C THR A 22 7.20 -4.61 9.01
N ALA A 23 8.31 -4.23 9.62
CA ALA A 23 9.20 -5.16 10.33
C ALA A 23 8.56 -5.84 11.55
N ASN A 24 7.51 -5.25 12.13
CA ASN A 24 6.73 -5.80 13.25
C ASN A 24 5.62 -6.77 12.81
N GLY A 25 5.47 -7.02 11.50
CA GLY A 25 4.49 -7.97 10.96
C GLY A 25 3.15 -7.34 10.56
N GLU A 26 2.96 -6.04 10.81
CA GLU A 26 1.79 -5.32 10.33
C GLU A 26 1.80 -5.15 8.81
N ARG A 27 0.60 -4.92 8.27
CA ARG A 27 0.35 -4.78 6.85
C ARG A 27 -0.61 -3.64 6.62
N TYR A 28 -0.37 -2.94 5.53
CA TYR A 28 -1.03 -1.70 5.19
C TYR A 28 -1.51 -1.72 3.74
N ALA A 29 -2.64 -1.04 3.53
CA ALA A 29 -3.17 -0.69 2.24
C ALA A 29 -2.19 0.20 1.47
N ALA A 30 -2.23 0.12 0.14
CA ALA A 30 -1.67 1.17 -0.69
C ALA A 30 -2.80 2.12 -1.12
N ILE A 31 -2.52 3.43 -1.14
CA ILE A 31 -3.48 4.46 -1.52
C ILE A 31 -3.62 4.45 -3.04
N ARG A 32 -4.80 4.11 -3.56
CA ARG A 32 -5.02 3.96 -5.01
C ARG A 32 -5.29 5.32 -5.64
N ILE A 33 -4.44 5.70 -6.58
CA ILE A 33 -4.60 6.91 -7.39
C ILE A 33 -4.42 6.51 -8.86
N PRO A 34 -5.45 5.95 -9.52
CA PRO A 34 -5.37 5.58 -10.94
C PRO A 34 -4.92 6.75 -11.81
N ASP A 35 -4.10 6.48 -12.83
CA ASP A 35 -3.65 7.50 -13.79
C ASP A 35 -4.85 7.98 -14.61
N ALA A 36 -5.16 9.28 -14.55
CA ALA A 36 -6.29 9.90 -15.24
C ALA A 36 -6.17 9.81 -16.78
N THR A 37 -4.95 9.67 -17.29
CA THR A 37 -4.66 9.58 -18.73
C THR A 37 -4.31 8.16 -19.20
N GLY A 38 -4.30 7.21 -18.27
CA GLY A 38 -3.89 5.84 -18.51
C GLY A 38 -4.97 5.00 -19.17
N LYS A 39 -4.58 4.18 -20.16
CA LYS A 39 -5.46 3.16 -20.73
C LYS A 39 -5.60 1.99 -19.75
N GLN A 40 -6.77 1.81 -19.14
CA GLN A 40 -7.09 0.62 -18.35
C GLN A 40 -7.66 -0.47 -19.24
N THR A 41 -6.96 -1.60 -19.34
CA THR A 41 -7.35 -2.73 -20.20
C THR A 41 -7.93 -3.92 -19.44
N LYS A 42 -7.99 -3.84 -18.11
CA LYS A 42 -8.52 -4.92 -17.27
C LYS A 42 -10.05 -4.88 -17.26
N ARG A 43 -10.65 -5.97 -17.74
CA ARG A 43 -12.10 -6.18 -17.70
C ARG A 43 -12.63 -6.12 -16.26
N GLY A 44 -13.72 -5.37 -16.05
CA GLY A 44 -14.36 -5.22 -14.74
C GLY A 44 -13.72 -4.16 -13.82
N VAL A 45 -12.78 -3.36 -14.33
CA VAL A 45 -12.23 -2.20 -13.62
C VAL A 45 -12.67 -0.94 -14.35
N ILE A 46 -13.24 0.01 -13.61
CA ILE A 46 -13.64 1.32 -14.14
C ILE A 46 -12.39 2.03 -14.68
N SER A 47 -12.41 2.38 -15.96
CA SER A 47 -11.35 3.13 -16.64
C SER A 47 -11.58 4.64 -16.53
N PRO A 48 -10.55 5.47 -16.74
CA PRO A 48 -10.73 6.92 -16.84
C PRO A 48 -11.76 7.33 -17.90
N ASP A 49 -11.81 6.63 -19.03
CA ASP A 49 -12.81 6.87 -20.07
C ASP A 49 -14.24 6.56 -19.57
N ASP A 50 -14.42 5.50 -18.76
CA ASP A 50 -15.73 5.19 -18.17
C ASP A 50 -16.15 6.26 -17.15
N VAL A 51 -15.20 6.85 -16.41
CA VAL A 51 -15.47 7.94 -15.47
C VAL A 51 -15.96 9.19 -16.21
N VAL A 52 -15.24 9.60 -17.27
CA VAL A 52 -15.53 10.83 -18.01
C VAL A 52 -16.81 10.71 -18.86
N ASN A 53 -17.09 9.53 -19.41
CA ASN A 53 -18.26 9.31 -20.28
C ASN A 53 -19.48 8.74 -19.53
N GLY A 54 -19.37 8.51 -18.21
CA GLY A 54 -20.45 8.01 -17.36
C GLY A 54 -21.30 9.13 -16.75
N ASP A 55 -22.28 8.77 -15.92
CA ASP A 55 -23.16 9.72 -15.20
C ASP A 55 -22.50 10.34 -13.95
N GLY A 56 -21.17 10.43 -13.91
CA GLY A 56 -20.40 10.83 -12.72
C GLY A 56 -20.19 12.34 -12.57
N ASP A 57 -19.52 12.73 -11.47
CA ASP A 57 -19.20 14.13 -11.12
C ASP A 57 -18.12 14.80 -12.00
N VAL A 58 -17.63 14.11 -13.04
CA VAL A 58 -16.53 14.58 -13.89
C VAL A 58 -16.91 14.37 -15.36
N ASP A 59 -16.99 15.47 -16.11
CA ASP A 59 -17.50 15.51 -17.49
C ASP A 59 -16.40 15.71 -18.56
N SER A 60 -15.14 15.83 -18.13
CA SER A 60 -13.99 16.08 -19.01
C SER A 60 -12.71 15.41 -18.51
N ALA A 61 -11.83 15.09 -19.45
CA ALA A 61 -10.52 14.51 -19.14
C ALA A 61 -9.65 15.50 -18.36
N GLU A 62 -9.77 16.80 -18.65
CA GLU A 62 -9.09 17.88 -17.95
C GLU A 62 -9.52 17.92 -16.47
N ALA A 63 -10.82 17.89 -16.19
CA ALA A 63 -11.33 17.86 -14.83
C ALA A 63 -10.87 16.59 -14.08
N LEU A 64 -10.80 15.43 -14.74
CA LEU A 64 -10.29 14.21 -14.10
C LEU A 64 -8.81 14.34 -13.71
N VAL A 65 -7.98 14.94 -14.59
CA VAL A 65 -6.57 15.22 -14.31
C VAL A 65 -6.43 16.18 -13.14
N GLU A 66 -7.25 17.23 -13.06
CA GLU A 66 -7.24 18.16 -11.92
C GLU A 66 -7.55 17.45 -10.60
N ARG A 67 -8.52 16.54 -10.58
CA ARG A 67 -8.84 15.73 -9.40
C ARG A 67 -7.69 14.80 -9.01
N GLU A 68 -7.03 14.17 -9.98
CA GLU A 68 -5.84 13.34 -9.74
C GLU A 68 -4.71 14.18 -9.13
N GLN A 69 -4.40 15.33 -9.73
CA GLN A 69 -3.33 16.21 -9.25
C GLN A 69 -3.60 16.75 -7.86
N SER A 70 -4.86 17.07 -7.56
CA SER A 70 -5.28 17.46 -6.21
C SER A 70 -4.99 16.35 -5.20
N ALA A 71 -5.41 15.11 -5.47
CA ALA A 71 -5.13 14.01 -4.54
C ALA A 71 -3.62 13.77 -4.34
N LEU A 72 -2.82 13.85 -5.42
CA LEU A 72 -1.37 13.68 -5.36
C LEU A 72 -0.66 14.82 -4.61
N SER A 73 -1.09 16.08 -4.81
CA SER A 73 -0.48 17.23 -4.14
C SER A 73 -0.76 17.17 -2.64
N HIS A 74 -1.98 16.81 -2.23
CA HIS A 74 -2.33 16.64 -0.81
C HIS A 74 -1.52 15.53 -0.14
N LEU A 75 -1.31 14.40 -0.82
CA LEU A 75 -0.45 13.32 -0.30
C LEU A 75 0.98 13.80 -0.07
N ARG A 76 1.56 14.55 -1.02
CA ARG A 76 2.93 15.07 -0.92
C ARG A 76 3.06 16.15 0.15
N ALA A 77 2.12 17.07 0.19
CA ALA A 77 2.02 18.11 1.21
C ALA A 77 1.86 17.48 2.61
N TYR A 78 1.07 16.40 2.73
CA TYR A 78 0.91 15.65 3.98
C TYR A 78 2.24 15.03 4.44
N ASP A 79 2.99 14.44 3.51
CA ASP A 79 4.30 13.89 3.82
C ASP A 79 5.27 14.96 4.33
N GLY A 80 5.23 16.16 3.73
CA GLY A 80 5.97 17.34 4.16
C GLY A 80 5.45 18.01 5.44
N GLY A 81 4.27 17.62 5.94
CA GLY A 81 3.65 18.21 7.13
C GLY A 81 2.94 19.54 6.88
N GLU A 82 2.61 19.86 5.63
CA GLU A 82 1.97 21.10 5.20
C GLU A 82 0.44 21.07 5.32
N VAL A 83 -0.17 19.88 5.19
CA VAL A 83 -1.62 19.66 5.31
C VAL A 83 -1.94 18.57 6.33
N GLY A 84 -3.15 18.60 6.89
CA GLY A 84 -3.60 17.68 7.94
C GLY A 84 -4.19 16.37 7.39
N LEU A 85 -4.31 15.37 8.27
CA LEU A 85 -4.81 14.03 7.91
C LEU A 85 -6.21 14.06 7.27
N GLU A 86 -7.16 14.77 7.87
CA GLU A 86 -8.55 14.78 7.39
C GLU A 86 -8.68 15.47 6.03
N GLU A 87 -7.89 16.52 5.80
CA GLU A 87 -7.84 17.22 4.50
C GLU A 87 -7.26 16.32 3.40
N THR A 88 -6.14 15.64 3.69
CA THR A 88 -5.53 14.68 2.77
C THR A 88 -6.46 13.51 2.47
N LEU A 89 -7.09 12.96 3.50
CA LEU A 89 -8.00 11.83 3.37
C LEU A 89 -9.21 12.21 2.51
N ALA A 90 -9.80 13.39 2.73
CA ALA A 90 -10.91 13.90 1.94
C ALA A 90 -10.53 14.06 0.46
N ALA A 91 -9.36 14.63 0.16
CA ALA A 91 -8.87 14.81 -1.21
C ALA A 91 -8.67 13.47 -1.94
N VAL A 92 -8.10 12.47 -1.25
CA VAL A 92 -7.88 11.13 -1.80
C VAL A 92 -9.21 10.40 -2.04
N LEU A 93 -10.12 10.43 -1.07
CA LEU A 93 -11.42 9.77 -1.20
C LEU A 93 -12.29 10.40 -2.28
N ALA A 94 -12.22 11.72 -2.45
CA ALA A 94 -12.91 12.41 -3.53
C ALA A 94 -12.50 11.88 -4.91
N TYR A 95 -11.21 11.56 -5.10
CA TYR A 95 -10.74 10.96 -6.35
C TYR A 95 -11.04 9.46 -6.44
N ASP A 96 -10.88 8.71 -5.35
CA ASP A 96 -11.11 7.26 -5.32
C ASP A 96 -12.56 6.87 -5.68
N ARG A 97 -13.55 7.64 -5.19
CA ARG A 97 -14.98 7.44 -5.45
C ARG A 97 -15.37 7.55 -6.92
N LEU A 98 -14.64 8.33 -7.71
CA LEU A 98 -14.86 8.42 -9.16
C LEU A 98 -14.70 7.07 -9.85
N PHE A 99 -13.91 6.16 -9.28
CA PHE A 99 -13.66 4.82 -9.82
C PHE A 99 -14.56 3.75 -9.19
N GLY A 100 -15.65 4.14 -8.52
CA GLY A 100 -16.72 3.24 -8.03
C GLY A 100 -17.07 3.45 -6.55
N GLU A 101 -18.37 3.49 -6.26
CA GLU A 101 -18.93 3.83 -4.94
C GLU A 101 -18.82 2.72 -3.88
N ASP A 102 -18.73 1.44 -4.28
CA ASP A 102 -18.60 0.30 -3.37
C ASP A 102 -17.20 0.17 -2.72
N ARG A 103 -16.31 1.14 -2.96
CA ARG A 103 -14.95 1.14 -2.43
C ARG A 103 -14.91 1.84 -1.07
N ASP A 104 -15.27 1.11 -0.02
CA ASP A 104 -15.02 1.59 1.36
C ASP A 104 -13.53 1.46 1.71
N HIS A 105 -12.73 2.39 1.17
CA HIS A 105 -11.30 2.51 1.44
C HIS A 105 -10.99 3.47 2.60
N GLU A 106 -11.99 4.15 3.16
CA GLU A 106 -11.76 5.23 4.13
C GLU A 106 -11.01 4.74 5.36
N ALA A 107 -11.46 3.64 5.97
CA ALA A 107 -10.80 3.07 7.14
C ALA A 107 -9.34 2.69 6.86
N TRP A 108 -9.08 2.11 5.68
CA TRP A 108 -7.75 1.70 5.25
C TRP A 108 -6.82 2.89 4.99
N TYR A 109 -7.29 3.89 4.25
CA TYR A 109 -6.53 5.09 3.95
C TYR A 109 -6.27 5.92 5.20
N ARG A 110 -7.27 6.07 6.09
CA ARG A 110 -7.11 6.75 7.38
C ARG A 110 -6.01 6.10 8.21
N ARG A 111 -6.04 4.77 8.37
CA ARG A 111 -5.01 4.04 9.12
C ARG A 111 -3.61 4.28 8.56
N VAL A 112 -3.46 4.16 7.24
CA VAL A 112 -2.16 4.37 6.59
C VAL A 112 -1.64 5.79 6.78
N LEU A 113 -2.49 6.80 6.61
CA LEU A 113 -2.11 8.20 6.80
C LEU A 113 -1.80 8.47 8.28
N GLN A 114 -2.57 7.94 9.21
CA GLN A 114 -2.36 8.11 10.65
C GLN A 114 -1.03 7.50 11.12
N ASP A 115 -0.77 6.25 10.72
CA ASP A 115 0.40 5.51 11.22
C ASP A 115 1.69 5.91 10.49
N ARG A 116 1.60 6.45 9.27
CA ARG A 116 2.74 6.89 8.43
C ARG A 116 3.86 5.84 8.36
N PRO A 117 3.58 4.56 8.06
CA PRO A 117 4.54 3.47 8.21
C PRO A 117 5.81 3.63 7.36
N TRP A 118 5.74 4.39 6.26
CA TRP A 118 6.89 4.70 5.41
C TRP A 118 7.92 5.60 6.11
N GLN A 119 7.50 6.45 7.05
CA GLN A 119 8.41 7.30 7.84
C GLN A 119 9.10 6.52 8.96
N GLN A 120 8.51 5.41 9.40
CA GLN A 120 9.06 4.53 10.42
C GLN A 120 10.05 3.51 9.83
N CYS A 121 10.13 3.38 8.51
CA CYS A 121 10.99 2.42 7.83
C CYS A 121 12.31 3.04 7.37
N GLY A 122 13.42 2.66 7.99
CA GLY A 122 14.78 3.06 7.58
C GLY A 122 15.35 2.28 6.40
N CYS A 123 14.55 1.93 5.39
CA CYS A 123 15.08 1.31 4.17
C CYS A 123 15.34 2.40 3.11
N PRO A 124 16.35 2.24 2.23
CA PRO A 124 16.69 3.27 1.25
C PRO A 124 15.54 3.65 0.30
N ILE A 125 14.57 2.75 0.11
CA ILE A 125 13.40 3.01 -0.73
C ILE A 125 12.42 3.95 -0.03
N CYS A 126 12.12 3.70 1.25
CA CYS A 126 11.21 4.53 2.03
C CYS A 126 11.83 5.91 2.33
N GLU A 127 13.11 5.95 2.67
CA GLU A 127 13.83 7.21 2.92
C GLU A 127 13.89 8.10 1.66
N ALA A 128 14.09 7.52 0.47
CA ALA A 128 14.23 8.28 -0.76
C ALA A 128 12.89 8.73 -1.37
N LEU A 129 11.79 8.02 -1.10
CA LEU A 129 10.51 8.24 -1.79
C LEU A 129 9.40 8.73 -0.88
N GLY A 130 9.54 8.58 0.44
CA GLY A 130 8.50 8.94 1.40
C GLY A 130 7.15 8.30 1.06
N ILE A 131 6.10 9.11 1.07
CA ILE A 131 4.73 8.66 0.83
C ILE A 131 4.53 8.03 -0.55
N GLU A 132 5.38 8.32 -1.53
CA GLU A 132 5.27 7.78 -2.90
C GLU A 132 5.39 6.25 -2.93
N VAL A 133 5.98 5.61 -1.90
CA VAL A 133 6.00 4.14 -1.77
C VAL A 133 4.60 3.57 -1.54
N ILE A 134 3.75 4.28 -0.78
CA ILE A 134 2.40 3.86 -0.42
C ILE A 134 1.40 4.08 -1.57
N ILE A 135 1.69 4.95 -2.52
CA ILE A 135 0.77 5.23 -3.61
C ILE A 135 0.74 4.05 -4.59
N PHE A 136 -0.44 3.46 -4.77
CA PHE A 136 -0.71 2.44 -5.78
C PHE A 136 -1.02 3.13 -7.11
N ARG A 137 0.04 3.46 -7.86
CA ARG A 137 -0.07 3.92 -9.25
C ARG A 137 1.22 3.71 -10.03
N GLY A 138 1.08 3.30 -11.28
CA GLY A 138 2.22 3.07 -12.16
C GLY A 138 3.08 1.87 -11.77
N ASN A 139 3.64 1.20 -12.77
CA ASN A 139 4.39 -0.05 -12.58
C ASN A 139 5.66 0.14 -11.73
N ASN A 140 6.34 1.28 -11.86
CA ASN A 140 7.60 1.54 -11.18
C ASN A 140 7.44 1.68 -9.66
N ARG A 141 6.35 2.29 -9.16
CA ARG A 141 6.12 2.46 -7.71
C ARG A 141 5.77 1.13 -7.06
N ASN A 142 4.89 0.36 -7.69
CA ASN A 142 4.55 -0.99 -7.25
C ASN A 142 5.79 -1.90 -7.18
N ARG A 143 6.70 -1.80 -8.17
CA ARG A 143 7.98 -2.52 -8.15
C ARG A 143 8.86 -2.14 -6.97
N ARG A 144 9.01 -0.84 -6.68
CA ARG A 144 9.82 -0.38 -5.55
C ARG A 144 9.22 -0.79 -4.20
N ARG A 145 7.89 -0.67 -4.03
CA ARG A 145 7.20 -1.21 -2.85
C ARG A 145 7.38 -2.73 -2.71
N GLY A 146 7.40 -3.47 -3.82
CA GLY A 146 7.73 -4.90 -3.82
C GLY A 146 9.13 -5.19 -3.28
N PHE A 147 10.14 -4.43 -3.67
CA PHE A 147 11.51 -4.57 -3.13
C PHE A 147 11.59 -4.19 -1.64
N HIS A 148 10.86 -3.16 -1.21
CA HIS A 148 10.69 -2.86 0.20
C HIS A 148 10.12 -4.06 0.97
N ASN A 149 9.02 -4.65 0.49
CA ASN A 149 8.40 -5.82 1.13
C ASN A 149 9.36 -7.02 1.19
N VAL A 150 10.16 -7.25 0.14
CA VAL A 150 11.19 -8.33 0.14
C VAL A 150 12.23 -8.09 1.22
N LYS A 151 12.72 -6.86 1.38
CA LYS A 151 13.69 -6.51 2.43
C LYS A 151 13.09 -6.73 3.82
N VAL A 152 11.85 -6.27 4.05
CA VAL A 152 11.14 -6.47 5.32
C VAL A 152 10.97 -7.96 5.63
N PHE A 153 10.54 -8.74 4.63
CA PHE A 153 10.41 -10.19 4.78
C PHE A 153 11.75 -10.85 5.13
N TYR A 154 12.85 -10.45 4.48
CA TYR A 154 14.18 -10.96 4.78
C TYR A 154 14.60 -10.68 6.22
N ASP A 155 14.34 -9.47 6.73
CA ASP A 155 14.65 -9.13 8.12
C ASP A 155 13.84 -9.96 9.12
N GLN A 156 12.53 -10.10 8.86
CA GLN A 156 11.64 -10.92 9.68
C GLN A 156 12.12 -12.37 9.71
N PHE A 157 12.40 -12.93 8.54
CA PHE A 157 12.89 -14.30 8.39
C PHE A 157 14.20 -14.52 9.15
N ARG A 158 15.14 -13.58 9.07
CA ARG A 158 16.40 -13.66 9.83
C ARG A 158 16.18 -13.62 11.34
N ARG A 159 15.26 -12.80 11.84
CA ARG A 159 14.90 -12.75 13.27
C ARG A 159 14.30 -14.09 13.70
N THR A 160 13.35 -14.62 12.94
CA THR A 160 12.72 -15.91 13.25
C THR A 160 13.72 -17.07 13.26
N ILE A 161 14.69 -17.10 12.33
CA ILE A 161 15.76 -18.10 12.38
C ILE A 161 16.59 -17.97 13.66
N GLN A 162 16.94 -16.75 14.05
CA GLN A 162 17.73 -16.51 15.26
C GLN A 162 16.96 -16.95 16.51
N GLU A 163 15.69 -16.57 16.62
CA GLU A 163 14.80 -16.96 17.72
C GLU A 163 14.68 -18.50 17.83
N ALA A 164 14.52 -19.19 16.70
CA ALA A 164 14.47 -20.65 16.68
C ALA A 164 15.81 -21.32 17.04
N ALA A 165 16.94 -20.68 16.76
CA ALA A 165 18.26 -21.18 17.15
C ALA A 165 18.52 -20.98 18.67
N ASP A 166 17.93 -19.93 19.25
CA ASP A 166 18.05 -19.61 20.67
C ASP A 166 17.01 -20.36 21.54
N GLU A 167 16.03 -21.03 20.92
CA GLU A 167 15.02 -21.83 21.62
C GLU A 167 15.66 -23.08 22.27
N PRO A 168 15.52 -23.27 23.61
CA PRO A 168 16.09 -24.42 24.27
C PRO A 168 15.46 -25.71 23.76
N LEU A 169 16.29 -26.72 23.51
CA LEU A 169 15.80 -28.03 23.07
C LEU A 169 14.77 -28.58 24.06
N PRO A 170 13.67 -29.19 23.58
CA PRO A 170 12.69 -29.81 24.45
C PRO A 170 13.40 -30.85 25.32
N GLN A 171 13.21 -30.76 26.65
CA GLN A 171 13.73 -31.76 27.57
C GLN A 171 13.11 -33.12 27.21
N GLN A 172 13.95 -34.14 27.03
CA GLN A 172 13.47 -35.50 26.83
C GLN A 172 12.64 -35.89 28.04
N ARG A 173 11.35 -36.22 27.83
CA ARG A 173 10.55 -36.83 28.88
C ARG A 173 11.22 -38.14 29.28
N PRO A 174 11.41 -38.42 30.57
CA PRO A 174 11.92 -39.72 31.00
C PRO A 174 11.03 -40.82 30.41
N MET A 175 11.67 -41.85 29.84
CA MET A 175 10.98 -43.07 29.45
C MET A 175 10.42 -43.72 30.71
N ASP A 176 9.09 -43.89 30.77
CA ASP A 176 8.48 -44.67 31.83
C ASP A 176 8.98 -46.12 31.72
N PRO A 177 9.53 -46.72 32.80
CA PRO A 177 9.93 -48.11 32.78
C PRO A 177 8.70 -49.03 32.71
N GLU A 178 8.75 -50.02 31.81
CA GLU A 178 7.78 -51.13 31.71
C GLU A 178 7.85 -52.07 32.93
#